data_AF-A0A848DAJ1-F1
#
_entry.id   AF-A0A848DAJ1-F1
#
_cell.length_a   1.000
_cell.length_b   1.000
_cell.length_c   1.000
_cell.angle_alpha   90.00
_cell.angle_beta   90.00
_cell.angle_gamma   90.00
#
_symmetry.space_group_name_H-M   'P 1'
#
loop_
_entity.id
_entity.type
_entity.pdbx_description
1 polymer ?
#
loop_
_entity_poly.entity_id
_entity_poly.type
_entity_poly.pdbx_seq_one_letter_code
_entity_poly.pdbx_strand_id
1 'polypeptide(L)'
;MIEPRHERALKSLDNISVKEFGATNFLLDANEDIKEKLKEIYPDRWRELFIFAVFRLLYNTPIKNLQSYYATSFLSETLPDAHLSPKVVGDLLGDVGKERESTKTFLKQFVSGNDFLLVDLTHVFSLSENVISSMPGYNSKREFLPQIHMIFLFSLDHRMPSYFRMVAGSIRDVSSLALTVKEAGVKNTAMIGDKGFYSEDNVLALEKEGLHYLLPLKRNSSLIDYTKIQEGDRRALDGHFLFEKRAIWYYSYELKEGELKERKITVFLDERLKAEEEKDYLSRIEDNDAETLETFFKVQYRMGTISVITDLDKSGERIYNLLKSRAEIETMFDAFKNVLNADRSYMRDDYHMEGWMFINFVALVFYYRLYRLLADNSLLKKFSPGDVLIHLSRVYRLKIQDQWVTSEIPKKSRDIMEKLELPIT
;
A
#
# COMPACT_ATOMS: atom_id res chain seq x y z
N MET A 1 47.37 5.23 23.48
CA MET A 1 46.91 5.15 22.08
C MET A 1 45.62 5.96 21.97
N ILE A 2 45.49 6.83 20.97
CA ILE A 2 44.24 7.54 20.70
C ILE A 2 43.29 6.53 20.05
N GLU A 3 42.10 6.34 20.65
CA GLU A 3 41.08 5.45 20.09
C GLU A 3 40.72 5.84 18.63
N PRO A 4 40.41 4.85 17.77
CA PRO A 4 39.93 5.08 16.41
C PRO A 4 38.84 6.16 16.34
N ARG A 5 38.85 6.98 15.29
CA ARG A 5 37.91 8.10 15.11
C ARG A 5 36.44 7.65 15.19
N HIS A 6 36.13 6.44 14.74
CA HIS A 6 34.79 5.87 14.79
C HIS A 6 34.33 5.57 16.23
N GLU A 7 35.19 4.99 17.07
CA GLU A 7 34.88 4.71 18.48
C GLU A 7 34.70 6.00 19.28
N ARG A 8 35.54 7.02 19.01
CA ARG A 8 35.36 8.35 19.62
C ARG A 8 34.06 9.04 19.19
N ALA A 9 33.65 8.86 17.93
CA ALA A 9 32.37 9.38 17.45
C ALA A 9 31.18 8.69 18.14
N LEU A 10 31.25 7.36 18.34
CA LEU A 10 30.23 6.63 19.11
C LEU A 10 30.14 7.12 20.56
N LYS A 11 31.27 7.27 21.26
CA LYS A 11 31.28 7.82 22.63
C LYS A 11 30.74 9.26 22.72
N SER A 12 30.87 10.05 21.64
CA SER A 12 30.31 11.40 21.62
C SER A 12 28.78 11.41 21.56
N LEU A 13 28.16 10.31 21.09
CA LEU A 13 26.69 10.15 21.06
C LEU A 13 26.11 10.00 22.48
N ASP A 14 26.88 9.47 23.43
CA ASP A 14 26.45 9.32 24.83
C ASP A 14 26.27 10.68 25.54
N ASN A 15 26.85 11.75 25.00
CA ASN A 15 26.76 13.10 25.54
C ASN A 15 25.62 13.93 24.94
N ILE A 16 24.73 13.32 24.14
CA ILE A 16 23.59 14.03 23.54
C ILE A 16 22.60 14.43 24.63
N SER A 17 22.45 15.74 24.85
CA SER A 17 21.55 16.34 25.84
C SER A 17 20.21 16.80 25.26
N VAL A 18 20.01 16.67 23.94
CA VAL A 18 18.78 17.04 23.24
C VAL A 18 18.37 15.88 22.35
N LYS A 19 17.18 15.32 22.59
CA LYS A 19 16.69 14.14 21.85
C LYS A 19 15.30 14.38 21.31
N GLU A 20 15.05 14.03 20.05
CA GLU A 20 13.71 14.08 19.46
C GLU A 20 12.79 13.10 20.19
N PHE A 21 11.59 13.55 20.56
CA PHE A 21 10.67 12.78 21.38
C PHE A 21 9.30 12.61 20.71
N GLY A 22 8.72 13.68 20.14
CA GLY A 22 7.30 13.66 19.79
C GLY A 22 6.89 12.61 18.76
N ALA A 23 7.56 12.58 17.60
CA ALA A 23 7.20 11.66 16.53
C ALA A 23 7.60 10.22 16.88
N THR A 24 8.79 10.03 17.46
CA THR A 24 9.25 8.69 17.83
C THR A 24 8.46 8.08 18.99
N ASN A 25 8.10 8.88 20.01
CA ASN A 25 7.24 8.42 21.11
C ASN A 25 5.80 8.17 20.63
N PHE A 26 5.24 9.01 19.75
CA PHE A 26 3.93 8.73 19.15
C PHE A 26 3.93 7.37 18.43
N LEU A 27 4.96 7.09 17.63
CA LEU A 27 5.07 5.80 16.94
C LEU A 27 5.28 4.63 17.89
N LEU A 28 5.97 4.84 19.01
CA LEU A 28 6.08 3.83 20.07
C LEU A 28 4.70 3.51 20.65
N ASP A 29 3.99 4.53 21.14
CA ASP A 29 2.72 4.37 21.86
C ASP A 29 1.59 3.84 20.94
N ALA A 30 1.51 4.35 19.70
CA ALA A 30 0.48 3.94 18.74
C ALA A 30 0.67 2.51 18.19
N ASN A 31 1.81 1.87 18.49
CA ASN A 31 2.18 0.57 17.95
C ASN A 31 2.68 -0.42 19.02
N GLU A 32 2.19 -0.27 20.26
CA GLU A 32 2.56 -1.14 21.40
C GLU A 32 2.27 -2.62 21.12
N ASP A 33 1.14 -2.93 20.51
CA ASP A 33 0.76 -4.30 20.14
C ASP A 33 1.69 -4.89 19.08
N ILE A 34 2.15 -4.09 18.11
CA ILE A 34 3.15 -4.52 17.12
C ILE A 34 4.50 -4.77 17.81
N LYS A 35 4.89 -3.90 18.74
CA LYS A 35 6.12 -4.04 19.52
C LYS A 35 6.12 -5.35 20.31
N GLU A 36 5.04 -5.64 21.04
CA GLU A 36 4.91 -6.88 21.80
C GLU A 36 4.88 -8.12 20.89
N LYS A 37 4.26 -8.03 19.71
CA LYS A 37 4.28 -9.13 18.74
C LYS A 37 5.66 -9.36 18.11
N LEU A 38 6.41 -8.30 17.81
CA LEU A 38 7.81 -8.44 17.40
C LEU A 38 8.64 -9.08 18.50
N LYS A 39 8.40 -8.74 19.77
CA LYS A 39 9.10 -9.31 20.92
C LYS A 39 8.77 -10.78 21.16
N GLU A 40 7.52 -11.19 20.93
CA GLU A 40 7.10 -12.58 20.99
C GLU A 40 7.80 -13.44 19.92
N ILE A 41 7.91 -12.93 18.70
CA ILE A 41 8.41 -13.68 17.53
C ILE A 41 9.93 -13.58 17.37
N TYR A 42 10.51 -12.42 17.68
CA TYR A 42 11.94 -12.11 17.53
C TYR A 42 12.53 -11.58 18.85
N PRO A 43 12.52 -12.37 19.94
CA PRO A 43 12.82 -11.89 21.30
C PRO A 43 14.20 -11.22 21.46
N ASP A 44 15.19 -11.65 20.69
CA ASP A 44 16.56 -11.12 20.77
C ASP A 44 16.81 -9.93 19.82
N ARG A 45 15.86 -9.63 18.93
CA ARG A 45 16.08 -8.71 17.78
C ARG A 45 14.92 -7.72 17.55
N TRP A 46 13.87 -7.77 18.36
CA TRP A 46 12.66 -6.96 18.18
C TRP A 46 12.92 -5.46 18.29
N ARG A 47 13.88 -5.04 19.14
CA ARG A 47 14.22 -3.62 19.32
C ARG A 47 14.73 -3.05 18.01
N GLU A 48 15.69 -3.73 17.40
CA GLU A 48 16.30 -3.34 16.13
C GLU A 48 15.26 -3.31 15.01
N LEU A 49 14.38 -4.33 14.95
CA LEU A 49 13.29 -4.38 13.97
C LEU A 49 12.33 -3.20 14.11
N PHE A 50 11.85 -2.94 15.33
CA PHE A 50 10.90 -1.88 15.61
C PHE A 50 11.50 -0.50 15.33
N ILE A 51 12.69 -0.24 15.87
CA ILE A 51 13.40 1.04 15.71
C ILE A 51 13.74 1.28 14.24
N PHE A 52 14.12 0.23 13.50
CA PHE A 52 14.39 0.37 12.08
C PHE A 52 13.12 0.75 11.30
N ALA A 53 11.99 0.10 11.58
CA ALA A 53 10.71 0.46 10.97
C ALA A 53 10.30 1.91 11.30
N VAL A 54 10.48 2.37 12.54
CA VAL A 54 10.23 3.76 12.96
C VAL A 54 11.06 4.74 12.13
N PHE A 55 12.37 4.52 12.03
CA PHE A 55 13.24 5.44 11.28
C PHE A 55 13.11 5.32 9.76
N ARG A 56 12.63 4.17 9.25
CA ARG A 56 12.25 4.04 7.85
C ARG A 56 11.06 4.92 7.51
N LEU A 57 10.06 4.99 8.38
CA LEU A 57 8.90 5.87 8.20
C LEU A 57 9.28 7.36 8.36
N LEU A 58 10.08 7.71 9.36
CA LEU A 58 10.38 9.12 9.64
C LEU A 58 11.35 9.78 8.65
N TYR A 59 12.41 9.06 8.24
CA TYR A 59 13.57 9.70 7.59
C TYR A 59 14.07 8.97 6.34
N ASN A 60 13.35 7.94 5.91
CA ASN A 60 13.81 7.02 4.89
C ASN A 60 15.24 6.49 5.14
N THR A 61 15.56 6.24 6.41
CA THR A 61 16.94 6.11 6.87
C THR A 61 17.74 5.04 6.12
N PRO A 62 18.88 5.40 5.49
CA PRO A 62 19.87 4.43 5.04
C PRO A 62 20.48 3.70 6.24
N ILE A 63 20.76 2.40 6.12
CA ILE A 63 21.32 1.55 7.19
C ILE A 63 22.52 2.20 7.89
N LYS A 64 23.40 2.87 7.14
CA LYS A 64 24.60 3.54 7.67
C LYS A 64 24.35 4.66 8.68
N ASN A 65 23.16 5.26 8.68
CA ASN A 65 22.82 6.39 9.56
C ASN A 65 21.93 5.97 10.75
N LEU A 66 21.52 4.71 10.82
CA LEU A 66 20.50 4.25 11.76
C LEU A 66 20.91 4.46 13.23
N GLN A 67 22.15 4.13 13.58
CA GLN A 67 22.72 4.38 14.91
C GLN A 67 22.68 5.86 15.31
N SER A 68 22.94 6.78 14.38
CA SER A 68 22.94 8.22 14.66
C SER A 68 21.53 8.75 14.92
N TYR A 69 20.53 8.28 14.16
CA TYR A 69 19.13 8.64 14.41
C TYR A 69 18.64 8.09 15.75
N TYR A 70 19.02 6.85 16.09
CA TYR A 70 18.70 6.27 17.39
C TYR A 70 19.28 7.07 18.55
N ALA A 71 20.56 7.43 18.49
CA ALA A 71 21.21 8.18 19.55
C ALA A 71 20.65 9.60 19.75
N THR A 72 20.14 10.22 18.67
CA THR A 72 19.51 11.56 18.72
C THR A 72 18.00 11.51 18.98
N SER A 73 17.42 10.31 19.12
CA SER A 73 16.03 10.10 19.50
C SER A 73 15.93 9.65 20.94
N PHE A 74 14.85 10.03 21.60
CA PHE A 74 14.53 9.59 22.96
C PHE A 74 14.24 8.10 23.05
N LEU A 75 14.06 7.41 21.90
CA LEU A 75 14.04 5.95 21.84
C LEU A 75 15.30 5.31 22.42
N SER A 76 16.45 5.99 22.38
CA SER A 76 17.67 5.50 23.03
C SER A 76 17.62 5.47 24.55
N GLU A 77 16.70 6.23 25.16
CA GLU A 77 16.43 6.21 26.59
C GLU A 77 15.27 5.25 26.94
N THR A 78 14.23 5.19 26.10
CA THR A 78 13.05 4.34 26.37
C THR A 78 13.25 2.88 25.97
N LEU A 79 14.02 2.63 24.92
CA LEU A 79 14.35 1.30 24.40
C LEU A 79 15.88 1.13 24.34
N PRO A 80 16.57 1.11 25.49
CA PRO A 80 18.03 1.04 25.52
C PRO A 80 18.56 -0.27 24.90
N ASP A 81 19.87 -0.28 24.63
CA ASP A 81 20.65 -1.44 24.19
C ASP A 81 20.34 -1.96 22.77
N ALA A 82 19.71 -1.15 21.92
CA ALA A 82 19.56 -1.47 20.49
C ALA A 82 20.88 -1.32 19.73
N HIS A 83 21.29 -2.36 19.00
CA HIS A 83 22.54 -2.38 18.24
C HIS A 83 22.29 -2.13 16.75
N LEU A 84 22.50 -0.90 16.28
CA LEU A 84 22.08 -0.45 14.94
C LEU A 84 23.26 -0.12 14.03
N SER A 85 24.38 -0.82 14.23
CA SER A 85 25.53 -0.72 13.33
C SER A 85 25.22 -1.35 11.97
N PRO A 86 25.88 -0.90 10.87
CA PRO A 86 25.54 -1.40 9.53
C PRO A 86 25.70 -2.91 9.37
N LYS A 87 26.68 -3.49 10.07
CA LYS A 87 26.92 -4.94 10.07
C LYS A 87 25.76 -5.68 10.75
N VAL A 88 25.41 -5.26 11.97
CA VAL A 88 24.33 -5.89 12.75
C VAL A 88 22.99 -5.80 12.03
N VAL A 89 22.68 -4.63 11.44
CA VAL A 89 21.44 -4.44 10.68
C VAL A 89 21.46 -5.27 9.38
N GLY A 90 22.60 -5.40 8.72
CA GLY A 90 22.74 -6.29 7.56
C GLY A 90 22.44 -7.74 7.91
N ASP A 91 23.11 -8.26 8.94
CA ASP A 91 22.92 -9.64 9.43
C ASP A 91 21.45 -9.87 9.87
N LEU A 92 20.85 -8.90 10.56
CA LEU A 92 19.43 -8.90 10.96
C LEU A 92 18.49 -9.09 9.75
N LEU A 93 18.67 -8.31 8.68
CA LEU A 93 17.82 -8.41 7.49
C LEU A 93 17.97 -9.77 6.81
N GLY A 94 19.20 -10.26 6.68
CA GLY A 94 19.48 -11.57 6.09
C GLY A 94 18.85 -12.71 6.89
N ASP A 95 18.88 -12.64 8.22
CA ASP A 95 18.31 -13.69 9.06
C ASP A 95 16.78 -13.67 9.08
N VAL A 96 16.17 -12.49 9.22
CA VAL A 96 14.70 -12.34 9.15
C VAL A 96 14.18 -12.83 7.80
N GLY A 97 14.92 -12.56 6.72
CA GLY A 97 14.57 -13.05 5.39
C GLY A 97 14.64 -14.57 5.22
N LYS A 98 15.52 -15.26 5.95
CA LYS A 98 15.56 -16.74 5.96
C LYS A 98 14.39 -17.32 6.77
N GLU A 99 13.93 -16.61 7.79
CA GLU A 99 12.91 -17.05 8.75
C GLU A 99 11.47 -16.77 8.26
N ARG A 100 11.11 -17.23 7.06
CA ARG A 100 9.77 -16.95 6.48
C ARG A 100 8.63 -17.40 7.39
N GLU A 101 8.70 -18.55 8.07
CA GLU A 101 7.64 -18.99 9.01
C GLU A 101 7.36 -17.97 10.14
N SER A 102 8.41 -17.37 10.70
CA SER A 102 8.30 -16.31 11.71
C SER A 102 7.62 -15.08 11.10
N THR A 103 8.04 -14.68 9.90
CA THR A 103 7.44 -13.57 9.15
C THR A 103 5.96 -13.83 8.87
N LYS A 104 5.59 -15.04 8.42
CA LYS A 104 4.18 -15.41 8.19
C LYS A 104 3.36 -15.33 9.47
N THR A 105 3.92 -15.82 10.58
CA THR A 105 3.27 -15.77 11.89
C THR A 105 3.01 -14.32 12.30
N PHE A 106 3.99 -13.44 12.10
CA PHE A 106 3.82 -12.02 12.32
C PHE A 106 2.76 -11.42 11.40
N LEU A 107 2.83 -11.64 10.08
CA LEU A 107 1.90 -11.03 9.13
C LEU A 107 0.44 -11.47 9.34
N LYS A 108 0.21 -12.73 9.73
CA LYS A 108 -1.12 -13.28 9.97
C LYS A 108 -1.94 -12.54 11.02
N GLN A 109 -1.30 -11.80 11.93
CA GLN A 109 -2.02 -10.97 12.91
C GLN A 109 -2.85 -9.86 12.24
N PHE A 110 -2.42 -9.39 11.06
CA PHE A 110 -3.11 -8.33 10.31
C PHE A 110 -4.15 -8.88 9.34
N VAL A 111 -4.23 -10.21 9.20
CA VAL A 111 -5.20 -10.90 8.37
C VAL A 111 -6.48 -11.09 9.18
N SER A 112 -7.26 -10.02 9.27
CA SER A 112 -8.59 -9.99 9.92
C SER A 112 -9.61 -9.31 9.01
N GLY A 113 -10.85 -9.80 9.08
CA GLY A 113 -11.95 -9.38 8.20
C GLY A 113 -12.42 -10.46 7.22
N ASN A 114 -13.36 -10.08 6.36
CA ASN A 114 -13.96 -10.95 5.35
C ASN A 114 -13.74 -10.44 3.92
N ASP A 115 -13.42 -9.16 3.75
CA ASP A 115 -13.20 -8.56 2.43
C ASP A 115 -11.74 -8.14 2.30
N PHE A 116 -10.98 -8.96 1.58
CA PHE A 116 -9.59 -8.66 1.21
C PHE A 116 -9.50 -8.38 -0.27
N LEU A 117 -8.67 -7.40 -0.61
CA LEU A 117 -8.21 -7.19 -1.96
C LEU A 117 -6.84 -7.81 -2.13
N LEU A 118 -6.76 -8.74 -3.08
CA LEU A 118 -5.49 -9.18 -3.59
C LEU A 118 -5.00 -8.20 -4.65
N VAL A 119 -3.84 -7.61 -4.37
CA VAL A 119 -3.27 -6.56 -5.18
C VAL A 119 -2.02 -7.07 -5.88
N ASP A 120 -2.03 -6.96 -7.19
CA ASP A 120 -0.88 -7.27 -8.02
C ASP A 120 -0.09 -6.01 -8.43
N LEU A 121 1.23 -6.18 -8.47
CA LEU A 121 2.23 -5.35 -9.16
C LEU A 121 2.52 -3.95 -8.61
N THR A 122 3.39 -3.92 -7.60
CA THR A 122 4.51 -2.98 -7.62
C THR A 122 5.78 -3.70 -8.05
N HIS A 123 6.34 -3.27 -9.18
CA HIS A 123 7.70 -3.63 -9.55
C HIS A 123 8.67 -2.98 -8.56
N VAL A 124 9.44 -3.80 -7.87
CA VAL A 124 10.66 -3.34 -7.21
C VAL A 124 11.80 -3.67 -8.16
N PHE A 125 12.42 -2.65 -8.75
CA PHE A 125 13.56 -2.85 -9.64
C PHE A 125 14.82 -3.11 -8.82
N SER A 126 15.57 -4.15 -9.19
CA SER A 126 16.87 -4.43 -8.58
C SER A 126 17.87 -4.80 -9.65
N LEU A 127 18.95 -4.03 -9.77
CA LEU A 127 20.06 -4.33 -10.68
C LEU A 127 21.12 -5.25 -10.05
N SER A 128 20.86 -5.80 -8.85
CA SER A 128 21.83 -6.69 -8.20
C SER A 128 21.78 -8.08 -8.81
N GLU A 129 22.94 -8.55 -9.29
CA GLU A 129 23.10 -9.85 -9.97
C GLU A 129 22.76 -11.06 -9.08
N ASN A 130 22.83 -10.91 -7.76
CA ASN A 130 22.65 -11.99 -6.78
C ASN A 130 21.23 -12.04 -6.18
N VAL A 131 20.34 -11.12 -6.56
CA VAL A 131 18.91 -11.17 -6.25
C VAL A 131 18.24 -12.02 -7.32
N ILE A 132 18.21 -13.33 -7.12
CA ILE A 132 17.75 -14.31 -8.12
C ILE A 132 16.30 -14.07 -8.51
N SER A 133 15.48 -13.60 -7.56
CA SER A 133 14.09 -13.20 -7.82
C SER A 133 13.95 -12.00 -8.77
N SER A 134 15.01 -11.21 -8.94
CA SER A 134 15.07 -10.10 -9.88
C SER A 134 15.29 -10.63 -11.30
N MET A 135 14.21 -11.01 -11.96
CA MET A 135 14.23 -11.54 -13.32
C MET A 135 13.69 -10.49 -14.31
N PRO A 136 14.13 -10.50 -15.59
CA PRO A 136 13.58 -9.60 -16.59
C PRO A 136 12.06 -9.77 -16.68
N GLY A 137 11.33 -8.68 -16.53
CA GLY A 137 9.88 -8.66 -16.71
C GLY A 137 9.43 -7.48 -17.55
N TYR A 138 8.22 -7.56 -18.10
CA TYR A 138 7.69 -6.56 -19.04
C TYR A 138 7.05 -5.39 -18.28
N ASN A 139 7.73 -4.24 -18.15
CA ASN A 139 7.07 -3.03 -17.66
C ASN A 139 6.20 -2.39 -18.78
N SER A 140 5.27 -1.49 -18.42
CA SER A 140 4.39 -0.81 -19.38
C SER A 140 5.12 0.04 -20.44
N LYS A 141 6.45 0.19 -20.31
CA LYS A 141 7.36 0.91 -21.22
C LYS A 141 8.26 -0.01 -22.06
N ARG A 142 8.08 -1.34 -22.00
CA ARG A 142 8.92 -2.34 -22.71
C ARG A 142 10.40 -2.37 -22.29
N GLU A 143 10.74 -1.90 -21.10
CA GLU A 143 12.10 -1.98 -20.57
C GLU A 143 12.27 -3.31 -19.80
N PHE A 144 13.24 -4.11 -20.21
CA PHE A 144 13.59 -5.42 -19.62
C PHE A 144 14.46 -5.25 -18.37
N LEU A 145 13.98 -4.48 -17.40
CA LEU A 145 14.71 -4.33 -16.13
C LEU A 145 14.44 -5.54 -15.23
N PRO A 146 15.46 -6.07 -14.54
CA PRO A 146 15.26 -7.11 -13.56
C PRO A 146 14.37 -6.58 -12.43
N GLN A 147 13.30 -7.31 -12.12
CA GLN A 147 12.25 -6.88 -11.20
C GLN A 147 11.83 -7.99 -10.25
N ILE A 148 11.44 -7.62 -9.03
CA ILE A 148 10.74 -8.46 -8.08
C ILE A 148 9.27 -8.06 -8.11
N HIS A 149 8.38 -9.07 -8.08
CA HIS A 149 6.96 -8.84 -7.92
C HIS A 149 6.57 -8.91 -6.45
N MET A 150 5.92 -7.86 -5.98
CA MET A 150 5.31 -7.80 -4.66
C MET A 150 3.81 -8.02 -4.79
N ILE A 151 3.31 -9.07 -4.14
CA ILE A 151 1.88 -9.30 -3.96
C ILE A 151 1.50 -8.81 -2.57
N PHE A 152 0.46 -7.98 -2.48
CA PHE A 152 -0.10 -7.52 -1.21
C PHE A 152 -1.53 -8.03 -1.02
N LEU A 153 -1.86 -8.41 0.21
CA LEU A 153 -3.25 -8.47 0.65
C LEU A 153 -3.57 -7.17 1.37
N PHE A 154 -4.65 -6.51 0.97
CA PHE A 154 -5.16 -5.30 1.60
C PHE A 154 -6.53 -5.60 2.22
N SER A 155 -6.68 -5.40 3.52
CA SER A 155 -7.97 -5.54 4.20
C SER A 155 -8.82 -4.30 3.94
N LEU A 156 -10.01 -4.49 3.37
CA LEU A 156 -10.98 -3.40 3.20
C LEU A 156 -11.65 -3.01 4.52
N ASP A 157 -11.85 -3.99 5.41
CA ASP A 157 -12.46 -3.77 6.72
C ASP A 157 -11.58 -2.86 7.58
N HIS A 158 -10.26 -3.04 7.51
CA HIS A 158 -9.30 -2.25 8.26
C HIS A 158 -8.63 -1.15 7.43
N ARG A 159 -8.87 -1.08 6.11
CA ARG A 159 -8.24 -0.14 5.18
C ARG A 159 -6.71 -0.06 5.34
N MET A 160 -6.05 -1.22 5.43
CA MET A 160 -4.60 -1.30 5.56
C MET A 160 -4.02 -2.58 4.92
N PRO A 161 -2.73 -2.60 4.56
CA PRO A 161 -2.08 -3.82 4.13
C PRO A 161 -2.03 -4.84 5.27
N SER A 162 -2.36 -6.08 4.94
CA SER A 162 -2.48 -7.20 5.89
C SER A 162 -1.43 -8.28 5.65
N TYR A 163 -0.90 -8.39 4.44
CA TYR A 163 0.09 -9.41 4.10
C TYR A 163 0.91 -8.99 2.89
N PHE A 164 2.13 -9.52 2.78
CA PHE A 164 2.93 -9.42 1.56
C PHE A 164 3.62 -10.74 1.22
N ARG A 165 3.92 -10.92 -0.05
CA ARG A 165 4.77 -12.00 -0.55
C ARG A 165 5.62 -11.52 -1.71
N MET A 166 6.91 -11.82 -1.68
CA MET A 166 7.81 -11.63 -2.81
C MET A 166 7.70 -12.81 -3.78
N VAL A 167 7.67 -12.52 -5.07
CA VAL A 167 7.65 -13.49 -6.16
C VAL A 167 8.66 -13.06 -7.21
N ALA A 168 9.30 -14.03 -7.88
CA ALA A 168 10.22 -13.72 -8.97
C ALA A 168 9.50 -12.95 -10.09
N GLY A 169 10.17 -11.95 -10.67
CA GLY A 169 9.58 -11.05 -11.68
C GLY A 169 9.13 -11.72 -12.98
N SER A 170 9.60 -12.94 -13.24
CA SER A 170 9.17 -13.79 -14.36
C SER A 170 7.79 -14.40 -14.16
N ILE A 171 7.30 -14.46 -12.92
CA ILE A 171 6.04 -15.12 -12.58
C ILE A 171 4.92 -14.07 -12.50
N ARG A 172 3.94 -14.19 -13.40
CA ARG A 172 2.71 -13.36 -13.46
C ARG A 172 1.44 -14.18 -13.33
N ASP A 173 1.58 -15.46 -13.02
CA ASP A 173 0.49 -16.40 -13.10
C ASP A 173 -0.42 -16.30 -11.87
N VAL A 174 -1.71 -16.53 -12.09
CA VAL A 174 -2.75 -16.63 -11.06
C VAL A 174 -2.39 -17.64 -9.95
N SER A 175 -1.55 -18.63 -10.25
CA SER A 175 -1.04 -19.58 -9.25
C SER A 175 -0.31 -18.90 -8.09
N SER A 176 0.43 -17.83 -8.33
CA SER A 176 1.15 -17.09 -7.26
C SER A 176 0.19 -16.33 -6.36
N LEU A 177 -0.88 -15.81 -6.93
CA LEU A 177 -1.98 -15.16 -6.25
C LEU A 177 -2.70 -16.17 -5.32
N ALA A 178 -3.09 -17.33 -5.86
CA ALA A 178 -3.70 -18.42 -5.10
C ALA A 178 -2.83 -18.93 -3.95
N LEU A 179 -1.54 -19.15 -4.22
CA LEU A 179 -0.58 -19.55 -3.18
C LEU A 179 -0.45 -18.48 -2.08
N THR A 180 -0.52 -17.19 -2.42
CA THR A 180 -0.45 -16.10 -1.42
C THR A 180 -1.68 -16.10 -0.51
N VAL A 181 -2.88 -16.27 -1.08
CA VAL A 181 -4.14 -16.39 -0.32
C VAL A 181 -4.09 -17.61 0.60
N LYS A 182 -3.61 -18.75 0.09
CA LYS A 182 -3.44 -19.99 0.86
C LYS A 182 -2.41 -19.84 1.99
N GLU A 183 -1.29 -19.18 1.73
CA GLU A 183 -0.22 -18.94 2.71
C GLU A 183 -0.69 -18.02 3.84
N ALA A 184 -1.41 -16.95 3.49
CA ALA A 184 -2.02 -16.02 4.44
C ALA A 184 -3.15 -16.67 5.25
N GLY A 185 -3.77 -17.74 4.73
CA GLY A 185 -4.85 -18.46 5.41
C GLY A 185 -6.22 -17.78 5.28
N VAL A 186 -6.41 -16.98 4.24
CA VAL A 186 -7.70 -16.31 3.98
C VAL A 186 -8.63 -17.25 3.22
N LYS A 187 -9.88 -17.38 3.69
CA LYS A 187 -10.87 -18.27 3.07
C LYS A 187 -11.75 -17.58 2.05
N ASN A 188 -12.14 -16.34 2.31
CA ASN A 188 -13.02 -15.55 1.45
C ASN A 188 -12.28 -14.30 1.01
N THR A 189 -11.66 -14.34 -0.16
CA THR A 189 -10.96 -13.20 -0.75
C THR A 189 -11.50 -12.96 -2.14
N ALA A 190 -11.79 -11.70 -2.47
CA ALA A 190 -12.07 -11.30 -3.83
C ALA A 190 -10.82 -10.60 -4.40
N MET A 191 -10.27 -11.14 -5.47
CA MET A 191 -9.25 -10.43 -6.23
C MET A 191 -9.91 -9.25 -6.95
N ILE A 192 -9.38 -8.05 -6.74
CA ILE A 192 -9.73 -6.90 -7.56
C ILE A 192 -8.52 -6.52 -8.40
N GLY A 193 -8.54 -6.96 -9.65
CA GLY A 193 -7.46 -6.72 -10.60
C GLY A 193 -7.47 -5.30 -11.18
N ASP A 194 -6.36 -4.94 -11.81
CA ASP A 194 -6.31 -3.77 -12.66
C ASP A 194 -6.93 -4.02 -14.05
N LYS A 195 -7.26 -2.95 -14.79
CA LYS A 195 -7.79 -3.02 -16.17
C LYS A 195 -6.88 -3.79 -17.11
N GLY A 196 -5.58 -3.88 -16.80
CA GLY A 196 -4.61 -4.67 -17.55
C GLY A 196 -4.58 -6.15 -17.19
N PHE A 197 -5.17 -6.56 -16.08
CA PHE A 197 -5.12 -7.94 -15.58
C PHE A 197 -6.14 -8.86 -16.25
N TYR A 198 -7.24 -8.30 -16.77
CA TYR A 198 -8.27 -9.08 -17.44
C TYR A 198 -7.72 -9.80 -18.70
N SER A 199 -7.84 -11.12 -18.70
CA SER A 199 -7.80 -12.01 -19.87
C SER A 199 -8.74 -13.19 -19.62
N GLU A 200 -9.19 -13.85 -20.69
CA GLU A 200 -10.03 -15.06 -20.60
C GLU A 200 -9.31 -16.16 -19.79
N ASP A 201 -8.03 -16.40 -20.10
CA ASP A 201 -7.19 -17.36 -19.37
C ASP A 201 -7.07 -17.05 -17.88
N ASN A 202 -6.93 -15.76 -17.51
CA ASN A 202 -6.82 -15.37 -16.11
C ASN A 202 -8.13 -15.60 -15.35
N VAL A 203 -9.28 -15.34 -15.98
CA VAL A 203 -10.59 -15.63 -15.38
C VAL A 203 -10.73 -17.13 -15.10
N LEU A 204 -10.45 -17.96 -16.11
CA LEU A 204 -10.53 -19.41 -15.98
C LEU A 204 -9.54 -19.96 -14.93
N ALA A 205 -8.33 -19.38 -14.85
CA ALA A 205 -7.35 -19.75 -13.85
C ALA A 205 -7.76 -19.36 -12.43
N LEU A 206 -8.41 -18.19 -12.23
CA LEU A 206 -8.93 -17.77 -10.92
C LEU A 206 -10.02 -18.73 -10.45
N GLU A 207 -10.94 -19.08 -11.33
CA GLU A 207 -12.04 -20.02 -11.04
C GLU A 207 -11.49 -21.42 -10.71
N LYS A 208 -10.49 -21.90 -11.44
CA LYS A 208 -9.82 -23.19 -11.18
C LYS A 208 -9.18 -23.23 -9.78
N GLU A 209 -8.59 -22.13 -9.35
CA GLU A 209 -7.98 -22.00 -8.02
C GLU A 209 -9.02 -21.66 -6.92
N GLY A 210 -10.30 -21.50 -7.27
CA GLY A 210 -11.37 -21.16 -6.34
C GLY A 210 -11.30 -19.74 -5.77
N LEU A 211 -10.71 -18.81 -6.52
CA LEU A 211 -10.59 -17.40 -6.13
C LEU A 211 -11.73 -16.58 -6.74
N HIS A 212 -12.45 -15.85 -5.89
CA HIS A 212 -13.42 -14.86 -6.37
C HIS A 212 -12.71 -13.66 -7.00
N TYR A 213 -13.37 -13.01 -7.96
CA TYR A 213 -12.77 -11.93 -8.73
C TYR A 213 -13.76 -10.82 -9.11
N LEU A 214 -13.21 -9.63 -9.27
CA LEU A 214 -13.87 -8.48 -9.89
C LEU A 214 -12.83 -7.80 -10.77
N LEU A 215 -12.93 -8.02 -12.07
CA LEU A 215 -11.95 -7.56 -13.05
C LEU A 215 -12.57 -6.47 -13.92
N PRO A 216 -12.02 -5.26 -13.94
CA PRO A 216 -12.51 -4.20 -14.80
C PRO A 216 -12.14 -4.47 -16.26
N LEU A 217 -13.11 -4.29 -17.14
CA LEU A 217 -12.96 -4.48 -18.57
C LEU A 217 -12.52 -3.18 -19.25
N LYS A 218 -11.72 -3.30 -20.32
CA LYS A 218 -11.45 -2.18 -21.21
C LYS A 218 -12.75 -1.80 -21.94
N ARG A 219 -13.01 -0.50 -22.11
CA ARG A 219 -14.26 0.00 -22.74
C ARG A 219 -14.50 -0.50 -24.16
N ASN A 220 -13.44 -0.87 -24.87
CA ASN A 220 -13.49 -1.44 -26.22
C ASN A 220 -13.61 -2.98 -26.22
N SER A 221 -13.78 -3.62 -25.06
CA SER A 221 -14.00 -5.06 -24.98
C SER A 221 -15.29 -5.44 -25.70
N SER A 222 -15.21 -6.47 -26.54
CA SER A 222 -16.36 -7.04 -27.25
C SER A 222 -17.38 -7.70 -26.31
N LEU A 223 -16.98 -8.00 -25.07
CA LEU A 223 -17.88 -8.56 -24.07
C LEU A 223 -18.93 -7.55 -23.56
N ILE A 224 -18.70 -6.25 -23.76
CA ILE A 224 -19.57 -5.20 -23.23
C ILE A 224 -20.70 -4.91 -24.22
N ASP A 225 -21.93 -5.19 -23.81
CA ASP A 225 -23.13 -4.83 -24.53
C ASP A 225 -23.55 -3.40 -24.15
N TYR A 226 -23.39 -2.46 -25.08
CA TYR A 226 -23.75 -1.06 -24.90
C TYR A 226 -25.15 -0.71 -25.41
N THR A 227 -25.93 -1.66 -25.93
CA THR A 227 -27.26 -1.39 -26.52
C THR A 227 -28.17 -0.61 -25.58
N LYS A 228 -28.30 -1.06 -24.32
CA LYS A 228 -29.07 -0.38 -23.27
C LYS A 228 -28.61 1.07 -23.00
N ILE A 229 -27.31 1.36 -23.13
CA ILE A 229 -26.78 2.72 -22.97
C ILE A 229 -27.09 3.58 -24.20
N GLN A 230 -27.00 2.99 -25.41
CA GLN A 230 -27.29 3.67 -26.66
C GLN A 230 -28.77 4.00 -26.84
N GLU A 231 -29.67 3.17 -26.32
CA GLU A 231 -31.12 3.43 -26.27
C GLU A 231 -31.44 4.69 -25.45
N GLY A 232 -30.64 4.99 -24.41
CA GLY A 232 -30.79 6.18 -23.58
C GLY A 232 -31.98 6.16 -22.62
N ASP A 233 -32.79 5.10 -22.61
CA ASP A 233 -33.90 4.94 -21.67
C ASP A 233 -33.44 4.28 -20.37
N ARG A 234 -33.40 5.07 -19.29
CA ARG A 234 -33.00 4.59 -17.96
C ARG A 234 -33.89 3.47 -17.42
N ARG A 235 -35.11 3.29 -17.94
CA ARG A 235 -36.00 2.18 -17.57
C ARG A 235 -35.51 0.82 -18.08
N ALA A 236 -34.62 0.80 -19.07
CA ALA A 236 -34.00 -0.43 -19.56
C ALA A 236 -32.85 -0.92 -18.65
N LEU A 237 -32.42 -0.08 -17.70
CA LEU A 237 -31.36 -0.38 -16.74
C LEU A 237 -31.95 -1.08 -15.50
N ASP A 238 -31.12 -1.82 -14.78
CA ASP A 238 -31.58 -2.64 -13.66
C ASP A 238 -31.82 -1.79 -12.40
N GLY A 239 -31.12 -0.66 -12.28
CA GLY A 239 -31.32 0.26 -11.17
C GLY A 239 -30.30 1.38 -11.08
N HIS A 240 -30.36 2.07 -9.93
CA HIS A 240 -29.40 3.11 -9.56
C HIS A 240 -29.15 3.10 -8.06
N PHE A 241 -28.04 3.71 -7.65
CA PHE A 241 -27.70 3.99 -6.25
C PHE A 241 -26.97 5.33 -6.17
N LEU A 242 -26.84 5.87 -4.95
CA LEU A 242 -26.08 7.08 -4.71
C LEU A 242 -24.66 6.73 -4.26
N PHE A 243 -23.65 7.20 -4.99
CA PHE A 243 -22.25 7.14 -4.59
C PHE A 243 -21.73 8.56 -4.44
N GLU A 244 -21.21 8.95 -3.26
CA GLU A 244 -20.71 10.31 -3.00
C GLU A 244 -21.68 11.43 -3.45
N LYS A 245 -22.97 11.27 -3.17
CA LYS A 245 -24.07 12.20 -3.55
C LYS A 245 -24.32 12.34 -5.06
N ARG A 246 -23.80 11.46 -5.91
CA ARG A 246 -24.16 11.37 -7.33
C ARG A 246 -24.83 10.03 -7.65
N ALA A 247 -25.77 10.05 -8.60
CA ALA A 247 -26.45 8.84 -9.05
C ALA A 247 -25.55 8.02 -9.97
N ILE A 248 -25.44 6.74 -9.69
CA ILE A 248 -24.78 5.75 -10.54
C ILE A 248 -25.86 4.79 -11.04
N TRP A 249 -26.03 4.74 -12.35
CA TRP A 249 -26.93 3.77 -12.99
C TRP A 249 -26.16 2.51 -13.32
N TYR A 250 -26.84 1.36 -13.32
CA TYR A 250 -26.19 0.11 -13.69
C TYR A 250 -27.15 -0.90 -14.31
N TYR A 251 -26.57 -1.86 -15.01
CA TYR A 251 -27.24 -3.09 -15.43
C TYR A 251 -26.23 -4.23 -15.43
N SER A 252 -26.74 -5.44 -15.28
CA SER A 252 -25.98 -6.68 -15.30
C SER A 252 -26.59 -7.65 -16.31
N TYR A 253 -25.74 -8.50 -16.88
CA TYR A 253 -26.16 -9.62 -17.71
C TYR A 253 -25.11 -10.72 -17.68
N GLU A 254 -25.51 -11.93 -18.03
CA GLU A 254 -24.61 -13.07 -18.17
C GLU A 254 -24.21 -13.25 -19.63
N LEU A 255 -22.96 -13.65 -19.85
CA LEU A 255 -22.46 -13.99 -21.17
C LEU A 255 -23.15 -15.26 -21.68
N LYS A 256 -23.64 -15.21 -22.93
CA LYS A 256 -24.41 -16.31 -23.53
C LYS A 256 -23.56 -17.29 -24.33
N GLU A 257 -22.39 -16.85 -24.79
CA GLU A 257 -21.51 -17.57 -25.71
C GLU A 257 -20.02 -17.37 -25.32
N GLY A 258 -19.15 -18.25 -25.80
CA GLY A 258 -17.71 -18.25 -25.50
C GLY A 258 -17.33 -19.09 -24.26
N GLU A 259 -16.03 -19.17 -23.95
CA GLU A 259 -15.51 -19.91 -22.79
C GLU A 259 -15.96 -19.32 -21.45
N LEU A 260 -16.21 -18.01 -21.43
CA LEU A 260 -16.72 -17.27 -20.27
C LEU A 260 -18.25 -17.24 -20.20
N LYS A 261 -18.94 -18.21 -20.81
CA LYS A 261 -20.40 -18.35 -20.71
C LYS A 261 -20.85 -18.36 -19.24
N GLU A 262 -22.01 -17.78 -18.95
CA GLU A 262 -22.62 -17.71 -17.60
C GLU A 262 -21.90 -16.78 -16.62
N ARG A 263 -20.76 -16.18 -17.02
CA ARG A 263 -20.10 -15.16 -16.19
C ARG A 263 -20.86 -13.84 -16.30
N LYS A 264 -20.97 -13.16 -15.17
CA LYS A 264 -21.72 -11.92 -15.03
C LYS A 264 -20.85 -10.72 -15.40
N ILE A 265 -21.40 -9.87 -16.27
CA ILE A 265 -20.89 -8.53 -16.54
C ILE A 265 -21.82 -7.53 -15.89
N THR A 266 -21.23 -6.53 -15.21
CA THR A 266 -21.97 -5.38 -14.70
C THR A 266 -21.40 -4.11 -15.32
N VAL A 267 -22.26 -3.31 -15.91
CA VAL A 267 -21.92 -2.03 -16.53
C VAL A 267 -22.53 -0.92 -15.70
N PHE A 268 -21.69 0.03 -15.31
CA PHE A 268 -22.06 1.22 -14.55
C PHE A 268 -21.96 2.45 -15.45
N LEU A 269 -22.88 3.39 -15.25
CA LEU A 269 -22.87 4.70 -15.88
C LEU A 269 -22.80 5.78 -14.80
N ASP A 270 -21.70 6.53 -14.81
CA ASP A 270 -21.48 7.72 -13.97
C ASP A 270 -21.62 8.96 -14.85
N GLU A 271 -22.73 9.68 -14.70
CA GLU A 271 -23.05 10.86 -15.55
C GLU A 271 -22.09 12.02 -15.33
N ARG A 272 -21.53 12.13 -14.12
CA ARG A 272 -20.53 13.16 -13.84
C ARG A 272 -19.23 12.82 -14.57
N LEU A 273 -18.80 11.57 -14.49
CA LEU A 273 -17.62 11.10 -15.24
C LEU A 273 -17.82 11.26 -16.74
N LYS A 274 -19.03 10.99 -17.25
CA LYS A 274 -19.37 11.21 -18.66
C LYS A 274 -19.16 12.67 -19.06
N ALA A 275 -19.72 13.61 -18.32
CA ALA A 275 -19.59 15.03 -18.61
C ALA A 275 -18.14 15.53 -18.52
N GLU A 276 -17.37 15.06 -17.53
CA GLU A 276 -15.94 15.37 -17.40
C GLU A 276 -15.14 14.85 -18.60
N GLU A 277 -15.36 13.60 -19.02
CA GLU A 277 -14.69 12.99 -20.18
C GLU A 277 -15.08 13.65 -21.51
N GLU A 278 -16.36 13.98 -21.71
CA GLU A 278 -16.84 14.68 -22.90
C GLU A 278 -16.18 16.05 -23.02
N LYS A 279 -16.17 16.83 -21.94
CA LYS A 279 -15.50 18.14 -21.89
C LYS A 279 -14.02 18.02 -22.22
N ASP A 280 -13.32 17.10 -21.57
CA ASP A 280 -11.88 16.90 -21.78
C ASP A 280 -11.57 16.49 -23.21
N TYR A 281 -12.36 15.59 -23.80
CA TYR A 281 -12.20 15.17 -25.18
C TYR A 281 -12.41 16.34 -26.15
N LEU A 282 -13.55 17.05 -26.03
CA LEU A 282 -13.90 18.17 -26.91
C LEU A 282 -12.91 19.33 -26.80
N SER A 283 -12.35 19.58 -25.61
CA SER A 283 -11.36 20.65 -25.39
C SER A 283 -10.03 20.45 -26.12
N ARG A 284 -9.74 19.23 -26.57
CA ARG A 284 -8.51 18.86 -27.29
C ARG A 284 -8.69 18.84 -28.80
N ILE A 285 -9.91 19.00 -29.29
CA ILE A 285 -10.20 19.09 -30.72
C ILE A 285 -9.75 20.48 -31.18
N GLU A 286 -8.77 20.53 -32.08
CA GLU A 286 -8.36 21.76 -32.74
C GLU A 286 -9.46 22.24 -33.70
N ASP A 287 -9.51 23.56 -33.95
CA ASP A 287 -10.45 24.12 -34.91
C ASP A 287 -10.19 23.51 -36.31
N ASN A 288 -11.15 22.71 -36.81
CA ASN A 288 -11.20 21.95 -38.07
C ASN A 288 -10.74 20.47 -38.06
N ASP A 289 -10.64 19.81 -36.91
CA ASP A 289 -10.39 18.35 -36.87
C ASP A 289 -11.70 17.52 -36.97
N ALA A 290 -12.19 17.37 -38.20
CA ALA A 290 -13.43 16.64 -38.50
C ALA A 290 -13.33 15.12 -38.23
N GLU A 291 -12.13 14.53 -38.35
CA GLU A 291 -11.91 13.08 -38.15
C GLU A 291 -11.99 12.70 -36.68
N THR A 292 -11.38 13.52 -35.80
CA THR A 292 -11.50 13.33 -34.35
C THR A 292 -12.93 13.55 -33.87
N LEU A 293 -13.65 14.50 -34.46
CA LEU A 293 -15.06 14.73 -34.14
C LEU A 293 -15.97 13.56 -34.57
N GLU A 294 -15.73 12.96 -35.74
CA GLU A 294 -16.46 11.77 -36.17
C GLU A 294 -16.18 10.58 -35.23
N THR A 295 -14.92 10.43 -34.81
CA THR A 295 -14.51 9.41 -33.84
C THR A 295 -15.23 9.60 -32.51
N PHE A 296 -15.34 10.83 -32.02
CA PHE A 296 -16.12 11.17 -30.82
C PHE A 296 -17.55 10.65 -30.92
N PHE A 297 -18.27 10.97 -31.99
CA PHE A 297 -19.66 10.54 -32.14
C PHE A 297 -19.83 9.02 -32.16
N LYS A 298 -18.84 8.28 -32.67
CA LYS A 298 -18.83 6.80 -32.68
C LYS A 298 -18.58 6.18 -31.32
N VAL A 299 -17.98 6.89 -30.36
CA VAL A 299 -17.57 6.29 -29.07
C VAL A 299 -18.12 7.00 -27.83
N GLN A 300 -18.80 8.15 -27.98
CA GLN A 300 -19.35 8.95 -26.89
C GLN A 300 -20.27 8.15 -25.94
N TYR A 301 -21.00 7.14 -26.44
CA TYR A 301 -21.86 6.30 -25.61
C TYR A 301 -21.07 5.46 -24.59
N ARG A 302 -19.75 5.31 -24.77
CA ARG A 302 -18.85 4.64 -23.83
C ARG A 302 -18.31 5.58 -22.76
N MET A 303 -18.50 6.90 -22.88
CA MET A 303 -18.01 7.86 -21.89
C MET A 303 -18.82 7.75 -20.59
N GLY A 304 -18.13 7.89 -19.48
CA GLY A 304 -18.69 7.69 -18.13
C GLY A 304 -19.04 6.24 -17.78
N THR A 305 -18.79 5.28 -18.68
CA THR A 305 -19.05 3.87 -18.39
C THR A 305 -17.87 3.21 -17.70
N ILE A 306 -18.20 2.28 -16.79
CA ILE A 306 -17.25 1.41 -16.12
C ILE A 306 -17.85 0.01 -16.13
N SER A 307 -17.16 -0.96 -16.72
CA SER A 307 -17.67 -2.34 -16.83
C SER A 307 -16.74 -3.29 -16.10
N VAL A 308 -17.32 -4.30 -15.44
CA VAL A 308 -16.58 -5.34 -14.72
C VAL A 308 -17.13 -6.71 -15.06
N ILE A 309 -16.25 -7.71 -15.14
CA ILE A 309 -16.61 -9.13 -15.09
C ILE A 309 -16.35 -9.64 -13.67
N THR A 310 -17.29 -10.38 -13.10
CA THR A 310 -17.19 -10.84 -11.71
C THR A 310 -18.03 -12.09 -11.48
N ASP A 311 -17.56 -12.97 -10.59
CA ASP A 311 -18.31 -14.10 -10.06
C ASP A 311 -19.00 -13.76 -8.72
N LEU A 312 -18.87 -12.53 -8.24
CA LEU A 312 -19.46 -12.09 -6.99
C LEU A 312 -20.97 -11.92 -7.12
N ASP A 313 -21.71 -12.70 -6.35
CA ASP A 313 -23.15 -12.52 -6.16
C ASP A 313 -23.44 -11.41 -5.14
N LYS A 314 -23.19 -10.16 -5.54
CA LYS A 314 -23.44 -8.95 -4.74
C LYS A 314 -24.25 -7.92 -5.54
N SER A 315 -24.87 -6.96 -4.84
CA SER A 315 -25.63 -5.88 -5.48
C SER A 315 -24.75 -4.98 -6.34
N GLY A 316 -25.33 -4.28 -7.32
CA GLY A 316 -24.60 -3.32 -8.16
C GLY A 316 -23.87 -2.25 -7.34
N GLU A 317 -24.50 -1.74 -6.29
CA GLU A 317 -23.87 -0.80 -5.33
C GLU A 317 -22.64 -1.42 -4.66
N ARG A 318 -22.73 -2.65 -4.17
CA ARG A 318 -21.60 -3.31 -3.49
C ARG A 318 -20.46 -3.60 -4.47
N ILE A 319 -20.75 -4.07 -5.68
CA ILE A 319 -19.75 -4.28 -6.74
C ILE A 319 -19.05 -2.95 -7.07
N TYR A 320 -19.80 -1.85 -7.23
CA TYR A 320 -19.22 -0.54 -7.52
C TYR A 320 -18.35 -0.03 -6.38
N ASN A 321 -18.80 -0.17 -5.13
CA ASN A 321 -18.01 0.21 -3.94
C ASN A 321 -16.70 -0.58 -3.85
N LEU A 322 -16.75 -1.89 -4.08
CA LEU A 322 -15.55 -2.74 -4.16
C LEU A 322 -14.62 -2.25 -5.28
N LEU A 323 -15.14 -1.98 -6.47
CA LEU A 323 -14.35 -1.45 -7.57
C LEU A 323 -13.69 -0.10 -7.24
N LYS A 324 -14.39 0.79 -6.52
CA LYS A 324 -13.87 2.10 -6.13
C LYS A 324 -12.85 2.02 -4.99
N SER A 325 -12.91 0.99 -4.15
CA SER A 325 -11.89 0.74 -3.12
C SER A 325 -10.50 0.45 -3.71
N ARG A 326 -10.38 0.20 -5.02
CA ARG A 326 -9.10 0.15 -5.73
C ARG A 326 -8.25 1.42 -5.61
N ALA A 327 -8.85 2.59 -5.43
CA ALA A 327 -8.07 3.81 -5.20
C ALA A 327 -7.25 3.74 -3.89
N GLU A 328 -7.71 2.97 -2.90
CA GLU A 328 -6.99 2.76 -1.64
C GLU A 328 -5.71 1.93 -1.87
N ILE A 329 -5.74 1.05 -2.87
CA ILE A 329 -4.58 0.29 -3.31
C ILE A 329 -3.53 1.22 -3.94
N GLU A 330 -3.94 2.10 -4.86
CA GLU A 330 -3.02 3.05 -5.50
C GLU A 330 -2.36 3.94 -4.44
N THR A 331 -3.13 4.37 -3.45
CA THR A 331 -2.62 5.12 -2.29
C THR A 331 -1.61 4.29 -1.48
N MET A 332 -1.85 2.99 -1.32
CA MET A 332 -0.93 2.07 -0.63
C MET A 332 0.39 1.94 -1.36
N PHE A 333 0.35 1.77 -2.67
CA PHE A 333 1.56 1.70 -3.49
C PHE A 333 2.30 3.02 -3.56
N ASP A 334 1.60 4.14 -3.59
CA ASP A 334 2.21 5.46 -3.50
C ASP A 334 2.91 5.65 -2.15
N ALA A 335 2.27 5.28 -1.03
CA ALA A 335 2.91 5.29 0.27
C ALA A 335 4.14 4.37 0.33
N PHE A 336 4.05 3.17 -0.24
CA PHE A 336 5.16 2.23 -0.27
C PHE A 336 6.35 2.75 -1.10
N LYS A 337 6.12 3.29 -2.29
CA LYS A 337 7.18 3.77 -3.20
C LYS A 337 7.68 5.17 -2.88
N ASN A 338 6.78 6.10 -2.63
CA ASN A 338 7.12 7.52 -2.57
C ASN A 338 7.27 8.03 -1.15
N VAL A 339 6.43 7.57 -0.21
CA VAL A 339 6.59 7.92 1.21
C VAL A 339 7.72 7.11 1.84
N LEU A 340 7.70 5.79 1.69
CA LEU A 340 8.71 4.93 2.30
C LEU A 340 9.96 4.77 1.43
N ASN A 341 9.93 4.99 0.12
CA ASN A 341 11.05 4.62 -0.76
C ASN A 341 11.43 3.14 -0.60
N ALA A 342 10.45 2.27 -0.37
CA ALA A 342 10.67 0.85 -0.08
C ALA A 342 11.17 0.07 -1.30
N ASP A 343 10.85 0.55 -2.50
CA ASP A 343 11.33 0.02 -3.79
C ASP A 343 12.79 0.41 -4.09
N ARG A 344 13.39 1.30 -3.30
CA ARG A 344 14.81 1.69 -3.41
C ARG A 344 15.66 0.84 -2.48
N SER A 345 16.03 -0.34 -2.94
CA SER A 345 16.82 -1.29 -2.17
C SER A 345 18.27 -1.39 -2.66
N TYR A 346 19.20 -1.53 -1.72
CA TYR A 346 20.61 -1.86 -1.98
C TYR A 346 20.95 -3.31 -1.59
N MET A 347 19.92 -4.13 -1.32
CA MET A 347 20.09 -5.52 -0.92
C MET A 347 20.64 -6.35 -2.07
N ARG A 348 21.51 -7.31 -1.74
CA ARG A 348 22.28 -8.07 -2.72
C ARG A 348 21.81 -9.50 -2.92
N ASP A 349 20.88 -9.99 -2.12
CA ASP A 349 20.29 -11.32 -2.28
C ASP A 349 18.83 -11.32 -1.82
N ASP A 350 18.13 -12.41 -2.14
CA ASP A 350 16.69 -12.55 -1.88
C ASP A 350 16.37 -12.56 -0.37
N TYR A 351 17.25 -13.08 0.49
CA TYR A 351 17.00 -13.08 1.94
C TYR A 351 17.07 -11.67 2.51
N HIS A 352 18.12 -10.92 2.21
CA HIS A 352 18.22 -9.53 2.65
C HIS A 352 17.08 -8.67 2.06
N MET A 353 16.64 -8.97 0.83
CA MET A 353 15.49 -8.31 0.24
C MET A 353 14.19 -8.62 0.99
N GLU A 354 13.95 -9.89 1.35
CA GLU A 354 12.79 -10.30 2.14
C GLU A 354 12.76 -9.60 3.50
N GLY A 355 13.91 -9.55 4.20
CA GLY A 355 14.04 -8.80 5.45
C GLY A 355 13.82 -7.29 5.28
N TRP A 356 14.32 -6.71 4.19
CA TRP A 356 14.08 -5.31 3.85
C TRP A 356 12.60 -5.04 3.62
N MET A 357 11.92 -5.90 2.86
CA MET A 357 10.47 -5.78 2.62
C MET A 357 9.67 -5.95 3.90
N PHE A 358 10.09 -6.84 4.80
CA PHE A 358 9.48 -6.98 6.12
C PHE A 358 9.54 -5.67 6.93
N ILE A 359 10.71 -5.04 7.05
CA ILE A 359 10.86 -3.76 7.75
C ILE A 359 9.97 -2.66 7.12
N ASN A 360 9.94 -2.60 5.79
CA ASN A 360 9.10 -1.62 5.10
C ASN A 360 7.62 -1.92 5.24
N PHE A 361 7.22 -3.18 5.33
CA PHE A 361 5.84 -3.56 5.63
C PHE A 361 5.43 -3.09 7.02
N VAL A 362 6.28 -3.29 8.05
CA VAL A 362 6.03 -2.79 9.41
C VAL A 362 5.89 -1.26 9.41
N ALA A 363 6.80 -0.55 8.72
CA ALA A 363 6.72 0.91 8.57
C ALA A 363 5.45 1.36 7.82
N LEU A 364 4.98 0.59 6.84
CA LEU A 364 3.73 0.85 6.11
C LEU A 364 2.50 0.66 7.01
N VAL A 365 2.52 -0.35 7.89
CA VAL A 365 1.48 -0.51 8.92
C VAL A 365 1.44 0.69 9.86
N PHE A 366 2.58 1.19 10.32
CA PHE A 366 2.66 2.41 11.14
C PHE A 366 2.05 3.62 10.42
N TYR A 367 2.38 3.80 9.13
CA TYR A 367 1.81 4.85 8.29
C TYR A 367 0.27 4.74 8.22
N TYR A 368 -0.25 3.54 7.97
CA TYR A 368 -1.70 3.31 7.83
C TYR A 368 -2.48 3.45 9.14
N ARG A 369 -1.84 3.20 10.29
CA ARG A 369 -2.44 3.48 11.60
C ARG A 369 -2.60 4.98 11.83
N LEU A 370 -1.57 5.77 11.52
CA LEU A 370 -1.68 7.23 11.58
C LEU A 370 -2.68 7.77 10.54
N TYR A 371 -2.69 7.22 9.32
CA TYR A 371 -3.67 7.58 8.30
C TYR A 371 -5.10 7.38 8.79
N ARG A 372 -5.38 6.25 9.44
CA ARG A 372 -6.70 5.96 10.01
C ARG A 372 -7.05 6.88 11.16
N LEU A 373 -6.10 7.13 12.07
CA LEU A 373 -6.29 8.09 13.15
C LEU A 373 -6.70 9.47 12.60
N LEU A 374 -6.10 9.90 11.47
CA LEU A 374 -6.49 11.13 10.78
C LEU A 374 -7.86 11.02 10.11
N ALA A 375 -8.20 9.86 9.55
CA ALA A 375 -9.48 9.61 8.90
C ALA A 375 -10.63 9.70 9.92
N ASP A 376 -10.49 9.00 11.05
CA ASP A 376 -11.48 8.91 12.12
C ASP A 376 -11.73 10.29 12.75
N ASN A 377 -10.70 11.13 12.82
CA ASN A 377 -10.81 12.52 13.29
C ASN A 377 -11.14 13.54 12.18
N SER A 378 -11.47 13.10 10.95
CA SER A 378 -11.79 13.97 9.80
C SER A 378 -10.69 14.99 9.43
N LEU A 379 -9.43 14.65 9.68
CA LEU A 379 -8.26 15.51 9.49
C LEU A 379 -7.53 15.31 8.16
N LEU A 380 -7.85 14.25 7.40
CA LEU A 380 -7.22 13.95 6.11
C LEU A 380 -7.36 15.08 5.06
N LYS A 381 -8.35 15.97 5.21
CA LYS A 381 -8.50 17.15 4.34
C LYS A 381 -7.46 18.24 4.59
N LYS A 382 -6.76 18.20 5.72
CA LYS A 382 -5.83 19.24 6.19
C LYS A 382 -4.41 18.75 6.38
N PHE A 383 -4.23 17.48 6.73
CA PHE A 383 -2.94 16.92 7.06
C PHE A 383 -2.78 15.54 6.42
N SER A 384 -1.61 15.30 5.83
CA SER A 384 -1.13 13.94 5.55
C SER A 384 -0.46 13.34 6.78
N PRO A 385 -0.30 11.99 6.84
CA PRO A 385 0.51 11.35 7.89
C PRO A 385 1.93 11.94 7.98
N GLY A 386 2.56 12.23 6.84
CA GLY A 386 3.89 12.85 6.79
C GLY A 386 3.92 14.24 7.42
N ASP A 387 2.91 15.08 7.15
CA ASP A 387 2.81 16.42 7.76
C ASP A 387 2.72 16.34 9.29
N VAL A 388 1.94 15.38 9.80
CA VAL A 388 1.79 15.17 11.25
C VAL A 388 3.12 14.76 11.86
N LEU A 389 3.81 13.78 11.28
CA LEU A 389 5.12 13.32 11.78
C LEU A 389 6.17 14.45 11.77
N ILE A 390 6.16 15.32 10.75
CA ILE A 390 7.04 16.51 10.70
C ILE A 390 6.72 17.51 11.82
N HIS A 391 5.45 17.63 12.22
CA HIS A 391 5.06 18.50 13.32
C HIS A 391 5.37 17.90 14.68
N LEU A 392 5.17 16.59 14.85
CA LEU A 392 5.49 15.87 16.07
C LEU A 392 7.01 15.81 16.30
N SER A 393 7.83 15.73 15.24
CA SER A 393 9.30 15.68 15.34
C SER A 393 9.95 16.96 15.85
N ARG A 394 9.16 17.99 16.15
CA ARG A 394 9.60 19.26 16.74
C ARG A 394 9.48 19.29 18.26
N VAL A 395 9.06 18.18 18.88
CA VAL A 395 8.99 18.03 20.34
C VAL A 395 10.22 17.26 20.80
N TYR A 396 10.99 17.86 21.71
CA TYR A 396 12.26 17.30 22.17
C TYR A 396 12.24 17.06 23.69
N ARG A 397 13.13 16.20 24.17
CA ARG A 397 13.53 16.08 25.57
C ARG A 397 14.92 16.68 25.74
N LEU A 398 15.07 17.53 26.75
CA LEU A 398 16.31 18.21 27.14
C LEU A 398 16.83 17.63 28.45
N LYS A 399 18.12 17.30 28.51
CA LYS A 399 18.77 16.86 29.75
C LYS A 399 19.21 18.09 30.54
N ILE A 400 18.48 18.41 31.60
CA ILE A 400 18.72 19.54 32.50
C ILE A 400 18.94 18.98 33.90
N GLN A 401 20.10 19.25 34.50
CA GLN A 401 20.44 18.77 35.86
C GLN A 401 20.18 17.26 36.03
N ASP A 402 20.62 16.46 35.06
CA ASP A 402 20.43 15.00 34.98
C ASP A 402 18.99 14.49 34.87
N GLN A 403 18.01 15.38 34.66
CA GLN A 403 16.62 15.02 34.40
C GLN A 403 16.21 15.37 32.97
N TRP A 404 15.40 14.51 32.35
CA TRP A 404 14.85 14.72 31.01
C TRP A 404 13.54 15.51 31.07
N VAL A 405 13.57 16.77 30.63
CA VAL A 405 12.42 17.68 30.62
C VAL A 405 11.95 17.90 29.18
N THR A 406 10.63 17.97 28.96
CA THR A 406 10.07 18.29 27.63
C THR A 406 10.40 19.73 27.26
N SER A 407 10.86 19.94 26.03
CA SER A 407 11.08 21.28 25.47
C SER A 407 9.76 22.02 25.25
N GLU A 408 9.85 23.30 24.93
CA GLU A 408 8.71 24.08 24.46
C GLU A 408 8.12 23.45 23.19
N ILE A 409 6.80 23.25 23.18
CA ILE A 409 6.07 22.68 22.04
C ILE A 409 5.58 23.80 21.13
N PRO A 410 5.91 23.81 19.83
CA PRO A 410 5.37 24.77 18.88
C PRO A 410 3.84 24.74 18.84
N LYS A 411 3.20 25.91 18.76
CA LYS A 411 1.73 26.03 18.77
C LYS A 411 1.04 25.07 17.78
N LYS A 412 1.51 25.02 16.53
CA LYS A 412 0.93 24.15 15.50
C LYS A 412 1.06 22.65 15.85
N SER A 413 2.15 22.25 16.50
CA SER A 413 2.32 20.86 16.97
C SER A 413 1.34 20.55 18.10
N ARG A 414 1.17 21.47 19.05
CA ARG A 414 0.18 21.37 20.14
C ARG A 414 -1.25 21.25 19.59
N ASP A 415 -1.63 22.13 18.65
CA ASP A 415 -2.95 22.11 18.01
C ASP A 415 -3.23 20.78 17.27
N ILE A 416 -2.20 20.14 16.73
CA ILE A 416 -2.32 18.83 16.07
C ILE A 416 -2.47 17.73 17.12
N MET A 417 -1.65 17.74 18.17
CA MET A 417 -1.73 16.76 19.26
C MET A 417 -3.10 16.79 19.94
N GLU A 418 -3.64 17.98 20.22
CA GLU A 418 -4.97 18.16 20.80
C GLU A 418 -6.08 17.58 19.90
N LYS A 419 -6.02 17.84 18.59
CA LYS A 419 -7.00 17.31 17.62
C LYS A 419 -6.92 15.79 17.42
N LEU A 420 -5.77 15.21 17.73
CA LEU A 420 -5.53 13.77 17.65
C LEU A 420 -5.70 13.10 19.03
N GLU A 421 -6.12 13.86 20.04
CA GLU A 421 -6.28 13.40 21.43
C GLU A 421 -4.99 12.76 21.99
N LEU A 422 -3.83 13.21 21.52
CA LEU A 422 -2.54 12.73 21.99
C LEU A 422 -2.19 13.39 23.33
N PRO A 423 -1.63 12.64 24.29
CA PRO A 423 -1.20 13.22 25.55
C PRO A 423 -0.15 14.29 25.30
N ILE A 424 -0.39 15.49 25.82
CA ILE A 424 0.58 16.58 25.82
C ILE A 424 1.50 16.31 27.03
N THR A 425 2.48 15.43 26.83
CA THR A 425 3.62 15.06 27.72
C THR A 425 3.60 15.46 29.18
#